data_AF-A0A358R4D4-F1
#
_entry.id   AF-A0A358R4D4-F1
#
_cell.length_a   1.000
_cell.length_b   1.000
_cell.length_c   1.000
_cell.angle_alpha   90.00
_cell.angle_beta   90.00
_cell.angle_gamma   90.00
#
_symmetry.space_group_name_H-M   'P 1'
#
loop_
_entity.id
_entity.type
_entity.pdbx_description
1 polymer ?
#
loop_
_entity_poly.entity_id
_entity_poly.type
_entity_poly.pdbx_seq_one_letter_code
_entity_poly.pdbx_strand_id
1 'polypeptide(L)' 'MGSDSDWPIMKEAAEILKQFGVPFETKVVSAHRTPDDMADYAKKA' A
#
# COMPACT_ATOMS: atom_id res chain seq x y z
N MET A 1 2.79 0.54 -0.82
CA MET A 1 3.75 1.20 -1.75
C MET A 1 5.09 1.37 -1.05
N GLY A 2 6.20 1.53 -1.78
CA GLY A 2 7.55 1.50 -1.22
C GLY A 2 8.00 2.82 -0.60
N SER A 3 7.42 3.94 -1.07
CA SER A 3 7.70 5.31 -0.64
C SER A 3 6.43 6.16 -0.71
N ASP A 4 6.36 7.24 0.07
CA ASP A 4 5.30 8.25 -0.03
C ASP A 4 5.29 8.96 -1.40
N SER A 5 6.46 9.10 -2.02
CA SER A 5 6.61 9.58 -3.41
C SER A 5 5.86 8.75 -4.45
N ASP A 6 5.48 7.51 -4.14
CA ASP A 6 4.69 6.65 -5.03
C ASP A 6 3.18 6.99 -4.97
N TRP A 7 2.73 7.73 -3.96
CA TRP A 7 1.32 8.01 -3.71
C TRP A 7 0.60 8.72 -4.86
N PRO A 8 1.20 9.71 -5.56
CA PRO A 8 0.55 10.34 -6.71
C PRO A 8 0.13 9.36 -7.81
N ILE A 9 0.80 8.21 -7.94
CA ILE A 9 0.46 7.13 -8.88
C ILE A 9 -0.50 6.14 -8.23
N MET A 10 -0.18 5.66 -7.03
CA MET A 10 -0.96 4.60 -6.37
C MET A 10 -2.37 5.04 -5.95
N LYS A 11 -2.62 6.35 -5.80
CA LYS A 11 -3.95 6.87 -5.47
C LYS A 11 -5.02 6.53 -6.52
N GLU A 12 -4.64 6.35 -7.79
CA GLU A 12 -5.58 6.00 -8.86
C GLU A 12 -6.24 4.64 -8.60
N ALA A 13 -5.48 3.66 -8.08
CA ALA A 13 -6.01 2.36 -7.68
C ALA A 13 -6.99 2.48 -6.49
N ALA A 14 -6.63 3.30 -5.49
CA ALA A 14 -7.48 3.56 -4.33
C ALA A 14 -8.80 4.24 -4.72
N GLU A 15 -8.77 5.17 -5.67
CA GLU A 15 -9.96 5.84 -6.19
C GLU A 15 -10.92 4.86 -6.90
N ILE A 16 -10.40 3.92 -7.71
CA ILE A 16 -11.24 2.89 -8.35
C ILE A 16 -11.87 1.95 -7.32
N LEU A 17 -11.09 1.47 -6.34
CA LEU A 17 -11.63 0.61 -5.27
C LEU A 17 -12.73 1.33 -4.49
N LYS A 18 -12.54 2.62 -4.20
CA LYS A 18 -13.56 3.47 -3.56
C LYS A 18 -14.82 3.60 -4.41
N GLN A 19 -14.70 3.81 -5.73
CA GLN A 19 -15.84 3.92 -6.64
C GLN A 19 -16.68 2.65 -6.68
N PHE A 20 -16.03 1.48 -6.59
CA PHE A 20 -16.73 0.19 -6.54
C PHE A 20 -17.20 -0.21 -5.14
N GLY A 21 -16.92 0.60 -4.11
CA GLY A 21 -17.28 0.29 -2.73
C GLY A 21 -16.52 -0.92 -2.16
N VAL A 22 -15.35 -1.24 -2.71
CA VAL A 22 -14.50 -2.33 -2.21
C VAL A 22 -13.68 -1.80 -1.03
N PRO A 23 -13.75 -2.40 0.17
CA PRO A 23 -12.90 -2.01 1.29
C PRO A 23 -11.43 -2.24 0.99
N PHE A 24 -10.58 -1.28 1.36
CA PHE A 24 -9.13 -1.37 1.17
C PHE A 24 -8.38 -0.58 2.24
N GLU A 25 -7.08 -0.85 2.36
CA GLU A 25 -6.14 -0.04 3.12
C GLU A 25 -4.96 0.41 2.25
N THR A 26 -4.32 1.52 2.62
CA THR A 26 -3.10 2.00 1.98
C THR A 26 -2.00 2.18 3.02
N LYS A 27 -0.81 1.65 2.73
CA LYS A 27 0.34 1.72 3.65
C LYS A 27 1.64 1.89 2.86
N VAL A 28 2.57 2.65 3.44
CA VAL A 28 3.97 2.68 2.99
C VAL A 28 4.70 1.50 3.66
N VAL A 29 5.21 0.60 2.84
CA VAL A 29 5.88 -0.65 3.22
C VAL A 29 7.07 -0.82 2.27
N SER A 30 8.29 -0.59 2.76
CA SER A 30 9.48 -0.54 1.93
C SER A 30 10.31 -1.82 2.10
N ALA A 31 10.41 -2.62 1.03
CA ALA A 31 11.19 -3.86 1.06
C ALA A 31 12.68 -3.66 1.44
N HIS A 32 13.27 -2.51 1.08
CA HIS A 32 14.70 -2.25 1.31
C HIS A 32 14.98 -1.44 2.59
N ARG A 33 14.06 -0.55 2.99
CA ARG A 33 14.28 0.34 4.15
C ARG A 33 13.69 -0.23 5.44
N THR A 34 12.59 -0.97 5.34
CA THR A 34 11.90 -1.62 6.47
C THR A 34 11.53 -3.06 6.11
N PRO A 35 12.52 -3.94 5.82
CA PRO A 35 12.28 -5.32 5.37
C PRO A 35 11.46 -6.15 6.36
N ASP A 36 11.65 -5.95 7.68
CA ASP A 36 10.90 -6.67 8.70
C ASP A 36 9.42 -6.25 8.71
N ASP A 37 9.12 -4.95 8.61
CA ASP A 37 7.75 -4.47 8.47
C ASP A 37 7.07 -5.03 7.21
N MET A 38 7.84 -5.15 6.12
CA MET A 38 7.35 -5.75 4.88
C MET A 38 7.02 -7.23 5.04
N ALA A 39 7.92 -7.99 5.67
CA ALA A 39 7.71 -9.41 5.94
C ALA A 39 6.52 -9.61 6.88
N ASP A 40 6.39 -8.79 7.92
CA ASP A 40 5.28 -8.84 8.86
C ASP A 40 3.96 -8.47 8.21
N TYR A 41 3.93 -7.42 7.38
CA TYR A 41 2.75 -7.03 6.61
C TYR A 41 2.29 -8.17 5.70
N ALA A 42 3.22 -8.80 4.97
CA ALA A 42 2.91 -9.90 4.08
C ALA A 42 2.39 -11.16 4.81
N LYS A 43 2.85 -11.42 6.04
CA LYS A 43 2.40 -12.57 6.85
C LYS A 43 1.04 -12.36 7.50
N LYS A 44 0.63 -11.12 7.72
CA LYS A 44 -0.62 -10.74 8.40
C LYS A 44 -1.75 -10.37 7.43
N ALA A 45 -1.45 -10.27 6.14
CA ALA A 45 -2.40 -9.99 5.07
C ALA A 45 -3.25 -11.22 4.72
#